data_AF-A0A240E200-F1
#
_entry.id   AF-A0A240E200-F1
#
_cell.length_a   1.000
_cell.length_b   1.000
_cell.length_c   1.000
_cell.angle_alpha   90.00
_cell.angle_beta   90.00
_cell.angle_gamma   90.00
#
_symmetry.space_group_name_H-M   'P 1'
#
loop_
_entity.id
_entity.type
_entity.pdbx_description
1 polymer ?
#
loop_
_entity_poly.entity_id
_entity_poly.type
_entity_poly.pdbx_seq_one_letter_code
_entity_poly.pdbx_strand_id
1 'polypeptide(L)'
;MSEKWDAIIIGGGAAGLFCAGVAGQLGKKVLVLDHATVLGEKIRISGGGRCNFTNIHSSPANFLSLNPHFVKSALARYPAKEFIKLIQSYRIAYHEKHQGQLFCDDSAKQIIELLFAECAKGQVQIRYPVTVDSIAQDGEGWVVHTNSGPERTQSLVMATGGLPVPAIGATAYSLDIAKQFGLKVIEPTPALVPLSFTSNEFVKLTELAGLSLPVSIHSGFKGARYGNHQFNEDLLLTHKGLSGPAVLQASSYWSAGEDIQIDWLGRAEGDSKSHCEAIFNAEENRLKTTEIILSLMLPQRLAKAFASQKQLLGRKWAEVGKKDRQALQDLILNWSVKPAGTLGWKKAEVMLGGVDTKELDSQTMMSRQHAGLFFIGECVDVTGHLGGHNFQWAWASAYACAQAI
;
A
#
# COMPACT_ATOMS: atom_id res chain seq x y z
N MET A 1 -1.27 -44.54 -1.71
CA MET A 1 -1.85 -43.62 -0.70
C MET A 1 -1.32 -42.24 -1.04
N SER A 2 -2.18 -41.24 -1.26
CA SER A 2 -1.72 -39.88 -1.51
C SER A 2 -0.90 -39.41 -0.30
N GLU A 3 0.29 -38.87 -0.54
CA GLU A 3 1.09 -38.29 0.55
C GLU A 3 0.27 -37.19 1.25
N LYS A 4 0.26 -37.21 2.59
CA LYS A 4 -0.42 -36.17 3.38
C LYS A 4 0.60 -35.07 3.69
N TRP A 5 0.24 -33.82 3.40
CA TRP A 5 1.05 -32.65 3.74
C TRP A 5 0.73 -32.18 5.15
N ASP A 6 1.71 -31.61 5.85
CA ASP A 6 1.45 -30.89 7.09
C ASP A 6 0.76 -29.55 6.78
N ALA A 7 1.22 -28.89 5.71
CA ALA A 7 0.61 -27.68 5.19
C ALA A 7 0.56 -27.63 3.66
N ILE A 8 -0.55 -27.13 3.12
CA ILE A 8 -0.66 -26.67 1.74
C ILE A 8 -0.88 -25.16 1.75
N ILE A 9 -0.09 -24.43 0.97
CA ILE A 9 -0.15 -22.97 0.84
C ILE A 9 -0.60 -22.63 -0.58
N ILE A 10 -1.68 -21.86 -0.70
CA ILE A 10 -2.21 -21.40 -1.98
C ILE A 10 -1.72 -19.97 -2.24
N GLY A 11 -0.83 -19.82 -3.22
CA GLY A 11 -0.20 -18.56 -3.61
C GLY A 11 1.30 -18.53 -3.30
N GLY A 12 2.12 -18.46 -4.35
CA GLY A 12 3.58 -18.31 -4.34
C GLY A 12 4.04 -16.86 -4.36
N GLY A 13 3.37 -16.00 -3.59
CA GLY A 13 3.73 -14.60 -3.39
C GLY A 13 4.68 -14.39 -2.20
N ALA A 14 4.83 -13.14 -1.78
CA ALA A 14 5.64 -12.75 -0.61
C ALA A 14 5.26 -13.55 0.65
N ALA A 15 4.01 -13.45 1.10
CA ALA A 15 3.56 -14.13 2.31
C ALA A 15 3.63 -15.66 2.18
N GLY A 16 3.22 -16.21 1.03
CA GLY A 16 3.15 -17.65 0.83
C GLY A 16 4.52 -18.32 0.80
N LEU A 17 5.46 -17.82 0.00
CA LEU A 17 6.82 -18.38 -0.06
C LEU A 17 7.57 -18.20 1.26
N PHE A 18 7.39 -17.05 1.93
CA PHE A 18 8.01 -16.82 3.23
C PHE A 18 7.45 -17.77 4.30
N CYS A 19 6.13 -17.95 4.35
CA CYS A 19 5.49 -18.90 5.26
C CYS A 19 5.99 -20.33 5.01
N ALA A 20 6.08 -20.74 3.74
CA ALA A 20 6.55 -22.06 3.35
C ALA A 20 8.00 -22.30 3.81
N GLY A 21 8.90 -21.35 3.52
CA GLY A 21 10.30 -21.45 3.90
C GLY A 21 10.50 -21.56 5.40
N VAL A 22 9.76 -20.77 6.19
CA VAL A 22 9.83 -20.84 7.66
C VAL A 22 9.27 -22.16 8.17
N ALA A 23 8.07 -22.58 7.73
CA ALA A 23 7.45 -23.82 8.18
C ALA A 23 8.27 -25.07 7.80
N GLY A 24 8.83 -25.10 6.59
CA GLY A 24 9.71 -26.18 6.14
C GLY A 24 10.98 -26.28 6.99
N GLN A 25 11.59 -25.14 7.35
CA GLN A 25 12.76 -25.12 8.25
C GLN A 25 12.42 -25.52 9.69
N LEU A 26 11.15 -25.45 10.10
CA LEU A 26 10.64 -26.04 11.35
C LEU A 26 10.35 -27.55 11.23
N GLY A 27 10.67 -28.17 10.09
CA GLY A 27 10.52 -29.60 9.84
C GLY A 27 9.16 -30.03 9.28
N LYS A 28 8.31 -29.07 8.86
CA LYS A 28 6.99 -29.36 8.29
C LYS A 28 7.08 -29.75 6.81
N LYS A 29 6.34 -30.77 6.42
CA LYS A 29 6.19 -31.15 5.01
C LYS A 29 5.19 -30.21 4.32
N VAL A 30 5.71 -29.24 3.55
CA VAL A 30 4.91 -28.14 2.98
C VAL A 30 4.85 -28.23 1.44
N LEU A 31 3.66 -28.02 0.90
CA LEU A 31 3.40 -27.85 -0.53
C LEU A 31 2.89 -26.43 -0.82
N VAL A 32 3.52 -25.73 -1.76
CA VAL A 32 3.05 -24.44 -2.31
C VAL A 32 2.45 -24.68 -3.70
N LEU A 33 1.24 -24.18 -3.91
CA LEU A 33 0.51 -24.22 -5.18
C LEU A 33 0.27 -22.81 -5.70
N ASP A 34 0.55 -22.57 -6.98
CA ASP A 34 0.20 -21.32 -7.65
C ASP A 34 -0.18 -21.56 -9.11
N HIS A 35 -1.19 -20.84 -9.58
CA HIS A 35 -1.66 -20.84 -10.95
C HIS A 35 -0.72 -20.12 -11.94
N ALA A 36 0.10 -19.19 -11.45
CA ALA A 36 0.95 -18.37 -12.28
C ALA A 36 2.09 -19.19 -12.92
N THR A 37 2.51 -18.79 -14.11
CA THR A 37 3.69 -19.38 -14.77
C THR A 37 5.01 -18.81 -14.24
N VAL A 38 4.97 -17.65 -13.58
CA VAL A 38 6.11 -16.98 -12.95
C VAL A 38 5.68 -16.51 -11.56
N LEU A 39 6.41 -16.96 -10.53
CA LEU A 39 6.12 -16.61 -9.14
C LEU A 39 6.79 -15.29 -8.74
N GLY A 40 6.24 -14.65 -7.70
CA GLY A 40 6.81 -13.42 -7.15
C GLY A 40 6.69 -12.19 -8.06
N GLU A 41 5.82 -12.18 -9.08
CA GLU A 41 5.67 -11.06 -10.02
C GLU A 41 5.41 -9.72 -9.31
N LYS A 42 4.58 -9.71 -8.24
CA LYS A 42 4.31 -8.49 -7.47
C LYS A 42 5.56 -7.98 -6.74
N ILE A 43 6.42 -8.88 -6.25
CA ILE A 43 7.75 -8.54 -5.71
C ILE A 43 8.59 -7.93 -6.82
N ARG A 44 8.67 -8.60 -7.99
CA ARG A 44 9.49 -8.19 -9.12
C ARG A 44 9.20 -6.76 -9.60
N ILE A 45 7.93 -6.36 -9.66
CA ILE A 45 7.54 -5.02 -10.14
C ILE A 45 7.52 -3.95 -9.04
N SER A 46 7.57 -4.36 -7.76
CA SER A 46 7.49 -3.44 -6.63
C SER A 46 8.70 -2.50 -6.53
N GLY A 47 8.48 -1.31 -5.96
CA GLY A 47 9.55 -0.34 -5.73
C GLY A 47 10.32 0.06 -7.00
N GLY A 48 9.64 0.09 -8.15
CA GLY A 48 10.27 0.34 -9.45
C GLY A 48 11.25 -0.75 -9.90
N GLY A 49 11.04 -2.00 -9.46
CA GLY A 49 11.92 -3.13 -9.76
C GLY A 49 13.03 -3.36 -8.74
N ARG A 50 13.09 -2.56 -7.66
CA ARG A 50 14.09 -2.67 -6.58
C ARG A 50 13.56 -3.25 -5.28
N CYS A 51 12.25 -3.48 -5.18
CA CYS A 51 11.57 -3.97 -3.98
C CYS A 51 11.78 -3.11 -2.74
N ASN A 52 10.77 -2.31 -2.37
CA ASN A 52 10.74 -1.65 -1.07
C ASN A 52 10.34 -2.69 0.00
N PHE A 53 11.30 -3.50 0.45
CA PHE A 53 11.01 -4.79 1.09
C PHE A 53 10.57 -4.67 2.56
N THR A 54 10.83 -3.54 3.22
CA THR A 54 10.35 -3.24 4.58
C THR A 54 10.53 -1.74 4.89
N ASN A 55 10.04 -1.32 6.06
CA ASN A 55 10.31 0.00 6.63
C ASN A 55 10.82 -0.13 8.07
N ILE A 56 11.90 0.55 8.43
CA ILE A 56 12.46 0.54 9.79
C ILE A 56 11.51 1.07 10.86
N HIS A 57 10.54 1.90 10.46
CA HIS A 57 9.50 2.47 11.33
C HIS A 57 8.19 1.68 11.30
N SER A 58 8.16 0.49 10.70
CA SER A 58 6.94 -0.34 10.65
C SER A 58 6.40 -0.63 12.04
N SER A 59 5.27 0.00 12.34
CA SER A 59 4.55 -0.12 13.60
C SER A 59 3.05 -0.30 13.33
N PRO A 60 2.24 -0.71 14.32
CA PRO A 60 0.79 -0.80 14.17
C PRO A 60 0.12 0.48 13.64
N ALA A 61 0.72 1.67 13.87
CA ALA A 61 0.18 2.94 13.39
C ALA A 61 0.27 3.12 11.87
N ASN A 62 1.09 2.31 11.19
CA ASN A 62 1.27 2.35 9.74
C ASN A 62 0.32 1.42 8.97
N PHE A 63 -0.68 0.85 9.64
CA PHE A 63 -1.61 -0.11 9.05
C PHE A 63 -3.06 0.30 9.28
N LEU A 64 -3.86 0.18 8.22
CA LEU A 64 -5.29 0.36 8.21
C LEU A 64 -5.95 -1.02 8.36
N SER A 65 -6.86 -1.11 9.33
CA SER A 65 -7.72 -2.29 9.56
C SER A 65 -8.94 -1.83 10.34
N LEU A 66 -10.10 -2.50 10.16
CA LEU A 66 -11.25 -2.28 11.03
C LEU A 66 -11.01 -2.82 12.45
N ASN A 67 -9.92 -3.56 12.67
CA ASN A 67 -9.38 -3.94 13.97
C ASN A 67 -7.94 -3.43 14.13
N PRO A 68 -7.72 -2.19 14.62
CA PRO A 68 -6.39 -1.58 14.72
C PRO A 68 -5.39 -2.32 15.62
N HIS A 69 -5.85 -3.29 16.43
CA HIS A 69 -4.99 -4.06 17.33
C HIS A 69 -4.54 -5.39 16.75
N PHE A 70 -5.15 -5.88 15.66
CA PHE A 70 -4.87 -7.18 15.09
C PHE A 70 -3.40 -7.37 14.72
N VAL A 71 -2.80 -6.35 14.09
CA VAL A 71 -1.43 -6.41 13.56
C VAL A 71 -0.35 -6.48 14.65
N LYS A 72 -0.65 -6.05 15.88
CA LYS A 72 0.34 -5.85 16.95
C LYS A 72 1.13 -7.13 17.25
N SER A 73 0.43 -8.26 17.33
CA SER A 73 1.03 -9.53 17.74
C SER A 73 2.03 -10.05 16.70
N ALA A 74 1.63 -10.05 15.41
CA ALA A 74 2.48 -10.50 14.32
C ALA A 74 3.71 -9.58 14.14
N LEU A 75 3.51 -8.26 14.15
CA LEU A 75 4.60 -7.29 14.00
C LEU A 75 5.61 -7.35 15.16
N ALA A 76 5.17 -7.66 16.39
CA ALA A 76 6.05 -7.83 17.53
C ALA A 76 6.90 -9.11 17.44
N ARG A 77 6.33 -10.22 16.93
CA ARG A 77 7.06 -11.49 16.75
C ARG A 77 8.06 -11.45 15.60
N TYR A 78 7.74 -10.72 14.52
CA TYR A 78 8.62 -10.59 13.37
C TYR A 78 8.72 -9.12 12.93
N PRO A 79 9.47 -8.30 13.66
CA PRO A 79 9.68 -6.89 13.33
C PRO A 79 10.62 -6.74 12.12
N ALA A 80 10.65 -5.54 11.51
CA ALA A 80 11.45 -5.24 10.31
C ALA A 80 12.92 -5.67 10.42
N LYS A 81 13.52 -5.48 11.60
CA LYS A 81 14.91 -5.90 11.88
C LYS A 81 15.18 -7.38 11.64
N GLU A 82 14.20 -8.27 11.77
CA GLU A 82 14.41 -9.71 11.54
C GLU A 82 14.49 -10.01 10.04
N PHE A 83 13.66 -9.37 9.22
CA PHE A 83 13.78 -9.50 7.77
C PHE A 83 15.07 -8.85 7.26
N ILE A 84 15.48 -7.72 7.84
CA ILE A 84 16.78 -7.08 7.51
C ILE A 84 17.95 -8.02 7.79
N LYS A 85 17.96 -8.73 8.93
CA LYS A 85 18.99 -9.75 9.22
C LYS A 85 19.00 -10.86 8.17
N LEU A 86 17.82 -11.28 7.71
CA LEU A 86 17.71 -12.29 6.66
C LEU A 86 18.36 -11.78 5.35
N ILE A 87 18.02 -10.56 4.93
CA ILE A 87 18.64 -9.89 3.76
C ILE A 87 20.16 -9.82 3.88
N GLN A 88 20.67 -9.43 5.05
CA GLN A 88 22.11 -9.38 5.34
C GLN A 88 22.78 -10.75 5.30
N SER A 89 22.11 -11.81 5.75
CA SER A 89 22.66 -13.17 5.72
C SER A 89 22.85 -13.71 4.29
N TYR A 90 22.06 -13.21 3.34
CA TYR A 90 22.19 -13.47 1.91
C TYR A 90 23.12 -12.46 1.20
N ARG A 91 23.71 -11.50 1.92
CA ARG A 91 24.59 -10.45 1.38
C ARG A 91 23.95 -9.63 0.27
N ILE A 92 22.63 -9.43 0.34
CA ILE A 92 21.91 -8.56 -0.59
C ILE A 92 22.15 -7.11 -0.14
N ALA A 93 22.71 -6.30 -1.02
CA ALA A 93 22.95 -4.89 -0.77
C ALA A 93 21.64 -4.08 -0.82
N TYR A 94 21.48 -3.13 0.10
CA TYR A 94 20.30 -2.29 0.21
C TYR A 94 20.65 -0.94 0.82
N HIS A 95 19.81 0.06 0.54
CA HIS A 95 19.90 1.40 1.13
C HIS A 95 18.54 1.88 1.64
N GLU A 96 18.59 2.82 2.58
CA GLU A 96 17.43 3.63 2.93
C GLU A 96 17.25 4.74 1.89
N LYS A 97 16.03 4.91 1.38
CA LYS A 97 15.72 5.96 0.40
C LYS A 97 15.06 7.19 1.02
N HIS A 98 13.93 6.99 1.68
CA HIS A 98 13.12 8.06 2.25
C HIS A 98 12.32 7.53 3.44
N GLN A 99 12.28 8.25 4.57
CA GLN A 99 11.46 7.91 5.74
C GLN A 99 11.52 6.42 6.12
N GLY A 100 12.72 5.85 6.22
CA GLY A 100 12.90 4.47 6.66
C GLY A 100 12.61 3.38 5.63
N GLN A 101 12.26 3.73 4.38
CA GLN A 101 12.02 2.79 3.29
C GLN A 101 13.32 2.10 2.85
N LEU A 102 13.34 0.77 2.84
CA LEU A 102 14.53 -0.01 2.44
C LEU A 102 14.34 -0.68 1.09
N PHE A 103 15.28 -0.43 0.17
CA PHE A 103 15.26 -0.96 -1.20
C PHE A 103 16.51 -1.77 -1.49
N CYS A 104 16.39 -2.85 -2.27
CA CYS A 104 17.57 -3.49 -2.85
C CYS A 104 18.29 -2.51 -3.79
N ASP A 105 19.63 -2.56 -3.79
CA ASP A 105 20.43 -1.70 -4.67
C ASP A 105 20.24 -2.08 -6.14
N ASP A 106 20.26 -3.39 -6.42
CA ASP A 106 20.25 -3.93 -7.78
C ASP A 106 18.84 -4.27 -8.26
N SER A 107 18.18 -5.24 -7.62
CA SER A 107 16.97 -5.85 -8.19
C SER A 107 16.08 -6.54 -7.16
N ALA A 108 14.77 -6.37 -7.31
CA ALA A 108 13.74 -7.10 -6.59
C ALA A 108 13.84 -8.63 -6.75
N LYS A 109 14.49 -9.10 -7.82
CA LYS A 109 14.71 -10.54 -8.04
C LYS A 109 15.54 -11.19 -6.93
N GLN A 110 16.44 -10.44 -6.29
CA GLN A 110 17.24 -10.94 -5.17
C GLN A 110 16.35 -11.39 -3.99
N ILE A 111 15.22 -10.69 -3.76
CA ILE A 111 14.23 -11.10 -2.75
C ILE A 111 13.55 -12.41 -3.15
N ILE A 112 13.20 -12.56 -4.43
CA ILE A 112 12.55 -13.77 -4.94
C ILE A 112 13.51 -14.97 -4.81
N GLU A 113 14.77 -14.80 -5.23
CA GLU A 113 15.81 -15.81 -5.11
C GLU A 113 16.06 -16.22 -3.66
N LEU A 114 16.09 -15.25 -2.74
CA LEU A 114 16.17 -15.48 -1.30
C LEU A 114 15.00 -16.35 -0.81
N LEU A 115 13.76 -16.03 -1.21
CA LEU A 115 12.57 -16.79 -0.79
C LEU A 115 12.61 -18.24 -1.30
N PHE A 116 13.05 -18.46 -2.54
CA PHE A 116 13.25 -19.81 -3.07
C PHE A 116 14.36 -20.57 -2.33
N ALA A 117 15.45 -19.89 -1.97
CA ALA A 117 16.53 -20.50 -1.20
C ALA A 117 16.09 -20.89 0.21
N GLU A 118 15.29 -20.06 0.88
CA GLU A 118 14.68 -20.40 2.18
C GLU A 118 13.71 -21.59 2.07
N CYS A 119 12.90 -21.65 1.00
CA CYS A 119 12.06 -22.82 0.71
C CYS A 119 12.90 -24.09 0.49
N ALA A 120 14.02 -23.99 -0.23
CA ALA A 120 14.90 -25.12 -0.49
C ALA A 120 15.57 -25.65 0.80
N LYS A 121 15.97 -24.76 1.73
CA LYS A 121 16.47 -25.16 3.06
C LYS A 121 15.45 -26.00 3.84
N GLY A 122 14.17 -25.63 3.73
CA GLY A 122 13.05 -26.35 4.34
C GLY A 122 12.51 -27.52 3.53
N GLN A 123 13.15 -27.91 2.42
CA GLN A 123 12.70 -28.97 1.51
C GLN A 123 11.24 -28.80 1.03
N VAL A 124 10.79 -27.54 0.91
CA VAL A 124 9.44 -27.19 0.48
C VAL A 124 9.22 -27.62 -0.97
N GLN A 125 8.06 -28.20 -1.23
CA GLN A 125 7.64 -28.58 -2.59
C GLN A 125 6.84 -27.43 -3.18
N ILE A 126 7.27 -26.89 -4.32
CA ILE A 126 6.60 -25.77 -5.00
C ILE A 126 6.14 -26.26 -6.37
N ARG A 127 4.84 -26.19 -6.66
CA ARG A 127 4.26 -26.61 -7.94
C ARG A 127 3.51 -25.48 -8.60
N TYR A 128 3.93 -25.16 -9.82
CA TYR A 128 3.36 -24.13 -10.67
C TYR A 128 3.69 -24.46 -12.13
N PRO A 129 2.80 -24.16 -13.10
CA PRO A 129 1.44 -23.68 -12.89
C PRO A 129 0.50 -24.81 -12.44
N VAL A 130 -0.23 -24.60 -11.33
CA VAL A 130 -1.27 -25.50 -10.82
C VAL A 130 -2.51 -24.67 -10.48
N THR A 131 -3.64 -24.99 -11.11
CA THR A 131 -4.92 -24.37 -10.81
C THR A 131 -5.61 -25.14 -9.70
N VAL A 132 -6.06 -24.44 -8.66
CA VAL A 132 -6.90 -25.01 -7.62
C VAL A 132 -8.36 -24.82 -8.02
N ASP A 133 -9.05 -25.93 -8.26
CA ASP A 133 -10.42 -25.94 -8.75
C ASP A 133 -11.43 -25.80 -7.60
N SER A 134 -11.19 -26.50 -6.49
CA SER A 134 -12.04 -26.44 -5.30
C SER A 134 -11.31 -26.84 -4.03
N ILE A 135 -11.85 -26.38 -2.91
CA ILE A 135 -11.37 -26.69 -1.57
C ILE A 135 -12.55 -27.18 -0.75
N ALA A 136 -12.36 -28.29 -0.04
CA ALA A 136 -13.36 -28.84 0.86
C ALA A 136 -12.73 -29.30 2.18
N GLN A 137 -13.54 -29.28 3.23
CA GLN A 137 -13.18 -29.89 4.50
C GLN A 137 -13.31 -31.41 4.40
N ASP A 138 -12.35 -32.13 4.97
CA ASP A 138 -12.23 -33.59 4.92
C ASP A 138 -11.93 -34.12 6.33
N GLY A 139 -13.00 -34.34 7.11
CA GLY A 139 -12.89 -34.64 8.54
C GLY A 139 -12.25 -33.48 9.30
N GLU A 140 -11.14 -33.76 9.98
CA GLU A 140 -10.34 -32.75 10.70
C GLU A 140 -9.35 -31.99 9.81
N GLY A 141 -9.20 -32.40 8.54
CA GLY A 141 -8.27 -31.80 7.58
C GLY A 141 -8.97 -31.18 6.39
N TRP A 142 -8.19 -31.00 5.32
CA TRP A 142 -8.60 -30.32 4.09
C TRP A 142 -8.19 -31.12 2.87
N VAL A 143 -9.04 -31.07 1.84
CA VAL A 143 -8.72 -31.56 0.49
C VAL A 143 -8.72 -30.39 -0.50
N VAL A 144 -7.66 -30.30 -1.28
CA VAL A 144 -7.44 -29.30 -2.32
C VAL A 144 -7.50 -30.01 -3.66
N HIS A 145 -8.56 -29.79 -4.43
CA HIS A 145 -8.69 -30.33 -5.78
C HIS A 145 -7.98 -29.42 -6.76
N THR A 146 -7.07 -29.99 -7.54
CA THR A 146 -6.30 -29.27 -8.55
C THR A 146 -6.45 -29.93 -9.92
N ASN A 147 -6.06 -29.21 -10.95
CA ASN A 147 -5.94 -29.75 -12.31
C ASN A 147 -4.89 -30.89 -12.44
N SER A 148 -4.11 -31.15 -11.40
CA SER A 148 -3.11 -32.23 -11.33
C SER A 148 -3.50 -33.36 -10.36
N GLY A 149 -4.71 -33.30 -9.78
CA GLY A 149 -5.22 -34.27 -8.81
C GLY A 149 -5.46 -33.67 -7.41
N PRO A 150 -6.08 -34.44 -6.49
CA PRO A 150 -6.36 -33.99 -5.14
C PRO A 150 -5.14 -34.10 -4.21
N GLU A 151 -4.94 -33.08 -3.38
CA GLU A 151 -3.93 -33.02 -2.33
C GLU A 151 -4.61 -32.90 -0.95
N ARG A 152 -4.06 -33.53 0.08
CA ARG A 152 -4.65 -33.52 1.44
C ARG A 152 -3.69 -32.93 2.46
N THR A 153 -4.23 -32.16 3.40
CA THR A 153 -3.45 -31.47 4.44
C THR A 153 -4.22 -31.32 5.75
N GLN A 154 -3.50 -31.09 6.86
CA GLN A 154 -4.12 -30.61 8.11
C GLN A 154 -4.24 -29.09 8.13
N SER A 155 -3.24 -28.39 7.58
CA SER A 155 -3.21 -26.93 7.52
C SER A 155 -3.31 -26.45 6.08
N LEU A 156 -4.29 -25.60 5.81
CA LEU A 156 -4.50 -24.93 4.54
C LEU A 156 -4.29 -23.42 4.72
N VAL A 157 -3.32 -22.87 4.00
CA VAL A 157 -2.96 -21.45 4.11
C VAL A 157 -3.33 -20.71 2.82
N MET A 158 -4.19 -19.71 2.96
CA MET A 158 -4.61 -18.85 1.87
C MET A 158 -3.70 -17.62 1.81
N ALA A 159 -2.90 -17.52 0.75
CA ALA A 159 -1.87 -16.49 0.56
C ALA A 159 -1.90 -15.89 -0.87
N THR A 160 -3.06 -15.85 -1.51
CA THR A 160 -3.21 -15.43 -2.92
C THR A 160 -3.15 -13.92 -3.16
N GLY A 161 -2.87 -13.11 -2.13
CA GLY A 161 -2.80 -11.66 -2.23
C GLY A 161 -4.17 -10.98 -2.40
N GLY A 162 -4.15 -9.78 -2.98
CA GLY A 162 -5.34 -8.98 -3.27
C GLY A 162 -5.62 -8.80 -4.77
N LEU A 163 -6.56 -7.92 -5.08
CA LEU A 163 -7.01 -7.58 -6.43
C LEU A 163 -6.10 -6.67 -7.30
N PRO A 164 -5.14 -5.89 -6.76
CA PRO A 164 -4.33 -4.99 -7.58
C PRO A 164 -3.42 -5.71 -8.58
N VAL A 165 -3.22 -5.07 -9.73
CA VAL A 165 -2.43 -5.56 -10.87
C VAL A 165 -2.93 -6.91 -11.43
N PRO A 166 -4.19 -7.02 -11.92
CA PRO A 166 -4.74 -8.27 -12.47
C PRO A 166 -3.90 -8.90 -13.61
N ALA A 167 -3.13 -8.08 -14.34
CA ALA A 167 -2.28 -8.52 -15.44
C ALA A 167 -1.17 -9.51 -15.01
N ILE A 168 -0.85 -9.60 -13.71
CA ILE A 168 0.13 -10.55 -13.17
C ILE A 168 -0.51 -11.69 -12.37
N GLY A 169 -1.81 -11.97 -12.57
CA GLY A 169 -2.51 -13.09 -11.94
C GLY A 169 -3.18 -12.78 -10.59
N ALA A 170 -3.36 -11.50 -10.24
CA ALA A 170 -4.12 -11.13 -9.05
C ALA A 170 -5.62 -11.50 -9.20
N THR A 171 -6.17 -12.21 -8.21
CA THR A 171 -7.57 -12.67 -8.19
C THR A 171 -8.19 -12.52 -6.80
N ALA A 172 -9.51 -12.68 -6.70
CA ALA A 172 -10.25 -12.66 -5.43
C ALA A 172 -10.19 -13.99 -4.65
N TYR A 173 -9.38 -14.97 -5.08
CA TYR A 173 -9.57 -16.38 -4.68
C TYR A 173 -9.61 -16.62 -3.17
N SER A 174 -8.66 -16.09 -2.38
CA SER A 174 -8.73 -16.15 -0.91
C SER A 174 -10.04 -15.55 -0.35
N LEU A 175 -10.55 -14.47 -0.92
CA LEU A 175 -11.78 -13.83 -0.46
C LEU A 175 -13.01 -14.67 -0.80
N ASP A 176 -13.01 -15.33 -1.96
CA ASP A 176 -14.09 -16.23 -2.37
C ASP A 176 -14.10 -17.49 -1.50
N ILE A 177 -12.94 -18.04 -1.17
CA ILE A 177 -12.80 -19.14 -0.20
C ILE A 177 -13.27 -18.71 1.19
N ALA A 178 -12.91 -17.51 1.66
CA ALA A 178 -13.41 -17.00 2.95
C ALA A 178 -14.95 -16.93 2.97
N LYS A 179 -15.57 -16.41 1.90
CA LYS A 179 -17.04 -16.37 1.77
C LYS A 179 -17.65 -17.76 1.69
N GLN A 180 -17.04 -18.69 0.95
CA GLN A 180 -17.50 -20.09 0.84
C GLN A 180 -17.61 -20.74 2.22
N PHE A 181 -16.64 -20.48 3.10
CA PHE A 181 -16.61 -21.01 4.47
C PHE A 181 -17.32 -20.10 5.50
N GLY A 182 -18.07 -19.09 5.06
CA GLY A 182 -18.88 -18.25 5.93
C GLY A 182 -18.12 -17.21 6.76
N LEU A 183 -16.84 -16.97 6.46
CA LEU A 183 -16.09 -15.87 7.07
C LEU A 183 -16.54 -14.56 6.44
N LYS A 184 -16.67 -13.52 7.27
CA LYS A 184 -16.94 -12.17 6.79
C LYS A 184 -15.75 -11.62 6.00
N VAL A 185 -16.05 -10.99 4.86
CA VAL A 185 -15.09 -10.24 4.05
C VAL A 185 -15.49 -8.78 4.06
N ILE A 186 -14.55 -7.91 4.44
CA ILE A 186 -14.69 -6.46 4.34
C ILE A 186 -14.52 -6.05 2.88
N GLU A 187 -15.46 -5.24 2.37
CA GLU A 187 -15.54 -4.89 0.94
C GLU A 187 -14.21 -4.33 0.39
N PRO A 188 -13.59 -5.01 -0.60
CA PRO A 188 -12.34 -4.57 -1.19
C PRO A 188 -12.43 -3.24 -1.93
N THR A 189 -11.50 -2.32 -1.66
CA THR A 189 -11.37 -1.07 -2.44
C THR A 189 -9.92 -0.81 -2.87
N PRO A 190 -9.69 -0.22 -4.06
CA PRO A 190 -8.36 0.17 -4.50
C PRO A 190 -7.71 1.17 -3.54
N ALA A 191 -6.46 0.94 -3.16
CA ALA A 191 -5.71 1.79 -2.24
C ALA A 191 -4.27 1.97 -2.71
N LEU A 192 -3.59 3.00 -2.18
CA LEU A 192 -2.33 3.48 -2.74
C LEU A 192 -2.45 3.66 -4.26
N VAL A 193 -3.44 4.45 -4.66
CA VAL A 193 -3.91 4.58 -6.04
C VAL A 193 -4.05 6.06 -6.42
N PRO A 194 -3.69 6.45 -7.65
CA PRO A 194 -3.91 7.82 -8.10
C PRO A 194 -5.41 8.18 -8.13
N LEU A 195 -5.70 9.45 -7.87
CA LEU A 195 -7.05 10.01 -7.84
C LEU A 195 -7.32 10.79 -9.13
N SER A 196 -8.50 10.56 -9.71
CA SER A 196 -8.97 11.21 -10.93
C SER A 196 -9.91 12.37 -10.64
N PHE A 197 -10.02 13.32 -11.57
CA PHE A 197 -10.84 14.52 -11.42
C PHE A 197 -11.63 14.77 -12.71
N THR A 198 -12.90 15.15 -12.58
CA THR A 198 -13.73 15.56 -13.73
C THR A 198 -13.62 17.06 -13.96
N SER A 199 -13.62 17.44 -15.23
CA SER A 199 -13.32 18.78 -15.71
C SER A 199 -14.46 19.76 -15.40
N ASN A 200 -14.27 20.54 -14.33
CA ASN A 200 -14.70 21.95 -14.18
C ASN A 200 -13.95 22.61 -13.01
N GLU A 201 -13.59 21.85 -11.97
CA GLU A 201 -12.69 22.29 -10.90
C GLU A 201 -11.20 22.10 -11.26
N PHE A 202 -10.89 21.10 -12.10
CA PHE A 202 -9.54 20.74 -12.53
C PHE A 202 -9.05 21.53 -13.77
N VAL A 203 -9.68 22.65 -14.12
CA VAL A 203 -9.35 23.41 -15.33
C VAL A 203 -8.17 24.35 -15.04
N LYS A 204 -6.97 23.85 -15.39
CA LYS A 204 -5.64 24.48 -15.58
C LYS A 204 -4.49 23.66 -14.98
N LEU A 205 -4.77 22.64 -14.17
CA LEU A 205 -3.74 21.74 -13.63
C LEU A 205 -3.28 20.65 -14.62
N THR A 206 -4.09 20.29 -15.61
CA THR A 206 -3.67 19.38 -16.69
C THR A 206 -2.48 19.91 -17.50
N GLU A 207 -2.40 21.23 -17.67
CA GLU A 207 -1.25 21.93 -18.27
C GLU A 207 0.00 21.88 -17.39
N LEU A 208 -0.16 21.52 -16.10
CA LEU A 208 0.90 21.31 -15.14
C LEU A 208 1.31 19.85 -15.01
N ALA A 209 0.80 18.96 -15.86
CA ALA A 209 1.20 17.56 -15.86
C ALA A 209 2.75 17.41 -15.89
N GLY A 210 3.24 16.50 -15.06
CA GLY A 210 4.67 16.27 -14.83
C GLY A 210 5.29 17.15 -13.74
N LEU A 211 4.57 18.16 -13.22
CA LEU A 211 5.04 18.93 -12.07
C LEU A 211 4.93 18.10 -10.78
N SER A 212 6.02 18.04 -10.03
CA SER A 212 6.11 17.38 -8.73
C SER A 212 6.57 18.37 -7.67
N LEU A 213 6.00 18.32 -6.48
CA LEU A 213 6.37 19.15 -5.34
C LEU A 213 5.92 18.53 -4.01
N PRO A 214 6.63 18.81 -2.90
CA PRO A 214 6.17 18.39 -1.57
C PRO A 214 4.92 19.18 -1.18
N VAL A 215 3.93 18.47 -0.63
CA VAL A 215 2.68 19.05 -0.13
C VAL A 215 2.30 18.43 1.20
N SER A 216 1.39 19.08 1.92
CA SER A 216 0.64 18.44 2.99
C SER A 216 -0.75 18.09 2.47
N ILE A 217 -1.11 16.81 2.51
CA ILE A 217 -2.43 16.33 2.08
C ILE A 217 -3.16 15.70 3.25
N HIS A 218 -4.40 16.12 3.47
CA HIS A 218 -5.30 15.57 4.47
C HIS A 218 -6.47 14.86 3.78
N SER A 219 -6.81 13.67 4.26
CA SER A 219 -7.87 12.83 3.69
C SER A 219 -8.59 12.01 4.75
N GLY A 220 -9.86 11.72 4.50
CA GLY A 220 -10.79 11.07 5.42
C GLY A 220 -11.27 12.01 6.53
N PHE A 221 -12.17 11.52 7.38
CA PHE A 221 -12.64 12.22 8.58
C PHE A 221 -12.76 11.28 9.77
N LYS A 222 -12.86 11.86 10.98
CA LYS A 222 -13.02 11.08 12.21
C LYS A 222 -14.35 10.32 12.17
N GLY A 223 -14.29 9.00 12.30
CA GLY A 223 -15.45 8.11 12.21
C GLY A 223 -15.73 7.58 10.79
N ALA A 224 -14.95 8.00 9.79
CA ALA A 224 -14.91 7.32 8.48
C ALA A 224 -14.32 5.90 8.63
N ARG A 225 -14.51 5.06 7.60
CA ARG A 225 -14.19 3.62 7.60
C ARG A 225 -12.82 3.29 8.20
N TYR A 226 -11.75 3.94 7.71
CA TYR A 226 -10.38 3.78 8.23
C TYR A 226 -9.83 5.07 8.89
N GLY A 227 -10.72 6.00 9.26
CA GLY A 227 -10.36 7.26 9.91
C GLY A 227 -9.87 8.35 8.95
N ASN A 228 -9.00 9.22 9.45
CA ASN A 228 -8.36 10.28 8.68
C ASN A 228 -6.85 10.29 8.90
N HIS A 229 -6.14 10.91 7.97
CA HIS A 229 -4.71 11.13 8.15
C HIS A 229 -4.20 12.31 7.32
N GLN A 230 -3.04 12.81 7.72
CA GLN A 230 -2.30 13.87 7.05
C GLN A 230 -0.91 13.35 6.67
N PHE A 231 -0.50 13.61 5.44
CA PHE A 231 0.79 13.18 4.91
C PHE A 231 1.56 14.37 4.37
N ASN A 232 2.86 14.45 4.68
CA ASN A 232 3.80 15.42 4.11
C ASN A 232 4.71 14.69 3.14
N GLU A 233 4.40 14.76 1.86
CA GLU A 233 4.99 13.93 0.82
C GLU A 233 4.93 14.61 -0.54
N ASP A 234 5.65 14.06 -1.52
CA ASP A 234 5.57 14.56 -2.89
C ASP A 234 4.22 14.25 -3.54
N LEU A 235 3.63 15.26 -4.17
CA LEU A 235 2.48 15.15 -5.06
C LEU A 235 2.93 15.34 -6.50
N LEU A 236 2.38 14.51 -7.40
CA LEU A 236 2.58 14.58 -8.84
C LEU A 236 1.29 14.96 -9.55
N LEU A 237 1.35 16.04 -10.34
CA LEU A 237 0.27 16.45 -11.23
C LEU A 237 0.32 15.61 -12.52
N THR A 238 -0.82 15.04 -12.94
CA THR A 238 -0.92 14.18 -14.13
C THR A 238 -2.05 14.63 -15.05
N HIS A 239 -2.06 14.12 -16.29
CA HIS A 239 -3.14 14.40 -17.25
C HIS A 239 -4.52 13.89 -16.80
N LYS A 240 -4.57 12.90 -15.91
CA LYS A 240 -5.82 12.26 -15.46
C LYS A 240 -6.22 12.63 -14.04
N GLY A 241 -5.40 13.42 -13.33
CA GLY A 241 -5.61 13.79 -11.94
C GLY A 241 -4.32 13.90 -11.14
N LEU A 242 -4.35 13.48 -9.87
CA LEU A 242 -3.25 13.59 -8.92
C LEU A 242 -2.65 12.22 -8.59
N SER A 243 -1.33 12.18 -8.42
CA SER A 243 -0.54 11.00 -8.08
C SER A 243 0.60 11.39 -7.15
N GLY A 244 1.63 10.54 -7.02
CA GLY A 244 2.76 10.74 -6.14
C GLY A 244 2.48 10.23 -4.72
N PRO A 245 3.52 9.99 -3.91
CA PRO A 245 3.42 9.41 -2.58
C PRO A 245 2.31 10.01 -1.71
N ALA A 246 2.15 11.35 -1.72
CA ALA A 246 1.13 12.03 -0.93
C ALA A 246 -0.28 11.56 -1.29
N VAL A 247 -0.59 11.50 -2.59
CA VAL A 247 -1.92 11.13 -3.09
C VAL A 247 -2.16 9.64 -2.95
N LEU A 248 -1.13 8.80 -3.19
CA LEU A 248 -1.24 7.36 -2.97
C LEU A 248 -1.59 7.10 -1.50
N GLN A 249 -0.87 7.69 -0.55
CA GLN A 249 -1.15 7.57 0.89
C GLN A 249 -2.57 8.05 1.24
N ALA A 250 -2.94 9.26 0.78
CA ALA A 250 -4.26 9.85 1.03
C ALA A 250 -5.40 9.00 0.45
N SER A 251 -5.20 8.37 -0.70
CA SER A 251 -6.24 7.54 -1.35
C SER A 251 -6.74 6.39 -0.47
N SER A 252 -5.94 5.94 0.50
CA SER A 252 -6.32 4.87 1.42
C SER A 252 -7.28 5.33 2.53
N TYR A 253 -7.41 6.64 2.73
CA TYR A 253 -8.32 7.24 3.71
C TYR A 253 -9.55 7.87 3.05
N TRP A 254 -9.45 8.16 1.76
CA TRP A 254 -10.50 8.78 0.97
C TRP A 254 -11.64 7.81 0.65
N SER A 255 -12.89 8.29 0.78
CA SER A 255 -14.07 7.61 0.25
C SER A 255 -14.74 8.40 -0.87
N ALA A 256 -15.45 7.70 -1.76
CA ALA A 256 -16.17 8.32 -2.86
C ALA A 256 -17.14 9.42 -2.38
N GLY A 257 -17.03 10.60 -2.98
CA GLY A 257 -17.83 11.77 -2.64
C GLY A 257 -17.22 12.70 -1.60
N GLU A 258 -16.11 12.31 -0.97
CA GLU A 258 -15.35 13.14 -0.04
C GLU A 258 -14.35 14.05 -0.77
N ASP A 259 -13.99 15.15 -0.11
CA ASP A 259 -12.92 16.04 -0.54
C ASP A 259 -11.57 15.57 -0.01
N ILE A 260 -10.49 15.98 -0.69
CA ILE A 260 -9.14 16.01 -0.14
C ILE A 260 -8.73 17.47 0.08
N GLN A 261 -7.91 17.72 1.10
CA GLN A 261 -7.37 19.06 1.38
C GLN A 261 -5.86 19.08 1.18
N ILE A 262 -5.36 20.12 0.51
CA ILE A 262 -3.94 20.27 0.19
C ILE A 262 -3.43 21.64 0.66
N ASP A 263 -2.37 21.61 1.46
CA ASP A 263 -1.43 22.71 1.65
C ASP A 263 -0.27 22.53 0.66
N TRP A 264 -0.23 23.39 -0.35
CA TRP A 264 0.75 23.37 -1.44
C TRP A 264 2.16 23.78 -1.00
N LEU A 265 2.34 24.29 0.22
CA LEU A 265 3.67 24.59 0.76
C LEU A 265 4.34 23.40 1.41
N GLY A 266 3.58 22.38 1.81
CA GLY A 266 4.11 21.11 2.32
C GLY A 266 5.13 21.24 3.45
N ARG A 267 5.01 22.28 4.28
CA ARG A 267 5.99 22.56 5.33
C ARG A 267 5.89 21.50 6.43
N ALA A 268 6.91 20.66 6.53
CA ALA A 268 7.08 19.76 7.67
C ALA A 268 7.36 20.54 8.98
N GLU A 269 7.97 21.73 8.89
CA GLU A 269 8.32 22.59 10.02
C GLU A 269 7.94 24.08 9.78
N GLY A 270 7.23 24.66 10.76
CA GLY A 270 6.78 26.05 10.78
C GLY A 270 5.35 26.26 10.27
N ASP A 271 4.75 27.39 10.64
CA ASP A 271 3.40 27.76 10.22
C ASP A 271 3.40 28.26 8.76
N SER A 272 2.87 27.43 7.84
CA SER A 272 2.66 27.78 6.42
C SER A 272 1.93 29.12 6.24
N LYS A 273 1.03 29.46 7.17
CA LYS A 273 0.30 30.73 7.13
C LYS A 273 1.23 31.90 7.42
N SER A 274 2.00 31.84 8.50
CA SER A 274 3.02 32.85 8.85
C SER A 274 4.04 33.04 7.72
N HIS A 275 4.43 31.97 7.02
CA HIS A 275 5.33 32.07 5.86
C HIS A 275 4.72 32.84 4.69
N CYS A 276 3.46 32.50 4.32
CA CYS A 276 2.70 33.29 3.33
C CYS A 276 2.61 34.76 3.74
N GLU A 277 2.26 35.04 4.99
CA GLU A 277 2.10 36.42 5.50
C GLU A 277 3.42 37.20 5.45
N ALA A 278 4.54 36.58 5.82
CA ALA A 278 5.86 37.21 5.76
C ALA A 278 6.20 37.66 4.32
N ILE A 279 5.95 36.80 3.34
CA ILE A 279 6.22 37.11 1.93
C ILE A 279 5.21 38.16 1.39
N PHE A 280 3.94 38.04 1.76
CA PHE A 280 2.88 38.94 1.31
C PHE A 280 3.00 40.35 1.90
N ASN A 281 3.63 40.50 3.06
CA ASN A 281 3.78 41.78 3.76
C ASN A 281 5.17 42.42 3.61
N ALA A 282 6.14 41.76 2.96
CA ALA A 282 7.46 42.34 2.73
C ALA A 282 7.40 43.56 1.80
N GLU A 283 7.92 44.72 2.24
CA GLU A 283 7.86 45.97 1.46
C GLU A 283 8.59 45.87 0.11
N GLU A 284 9.71 45.15 0.05
CA GLU A 284 10.47 44.89 -1.18
C GLU A 284 9.67 44.14 -2.27
N ASN A 285 8.58 43.47 -1.88
CA ASN A 285 7.74 42.69 -2.77
C ASN A 285 6.64 43.52 -3.45
N ARG A 286 6.38 44.75 -3.00
CA ARG A 286 5.23 45.56 -3.44
C ARG A 286 5.18 45.82 -4.95
N LEU A 287 6.33 46.02 -5.59
CA LEU A 287 6.39 46.35 -7.02
C LEU A 287 6.49 45.11 -7.93
N LYS A 288 6.74 43.92 -7.36
CA LYS A 288 6.79 42.66 -8.11
C LYS A 288 5.37 42.25 -8.53
N THR A 289 5.26 41.47 -9.59
CA THR A 289 3.95 40.93 -10.04
C THR A 289 3.52 39.75 -9.18
N THR A 290 2.21 39.48 -9.14
CA THR A 290 1.62 38.40 -8.32
C THR A 290 2.31 37.05 -8.53
N GLU A 291 2.54 36.62 -9.77
CA GLU A 291 3.19 35.34 -10.06
C GLU A 291 4.66 35.29 -9.61
N ILE A 292 5.36 36.43 -9.60
CA ILE A 292 6.72 36.52 -9.05
C ILE A 292 6.66 36.31 -7.53
N ILE A 293 5.70 36.93 -6.84
CA ILE A 293 5.50 36.75 -5.40
C ILE A 293 5.18 35.30 -5.06
N LEU A 294 4.24 34.69 -5.78
CA LEU A 294 3.90 33.28 -5.57
C LEU A 294 5.08 32.35 -5.88
N SER A 295 5.93 32.69 -6.84
CA SER A 295 7.12 31.89 -7.19
C SER A 295 8.23 31.89 -6.14
N LEU A 296 8.13 32.75 -5.12
CA LEU A 296 9.01 32.70 -3.94
C LEU A 296 8.70 31.49 -3.04
N MET A 297 7.54 30.85 -3.22
CA MET A 297 7.07 29.71 -2.42
C MET A 297 6.69 28.49 -3.25
N LEU A 298 6.27 28.69 -4.50
CA LEU A 298 5.74 27.65 -5.36
C LEU A 298 6.57 27.52 -6.65
N PRO A 299 6.55 26.34 -7.31
CA PRO A 299 7.11 26.21 -8.65
C PRO A 299 6.50 27.22 -9.62
N GLN A 300 7.33 27.82 -10.48
CA GLN A 300 6.93 28.94 -11.34
C GLN A 300 5.67 28.66 -12.18
N ARG A 301 5.52 27.43 -12.71
CA ARG A 301 4.34 27.03 -13.49
C ARG A 301 3.06 27.04 -12.64
N LEU A 302 3.14 26.56 -11.39
CA LEU A 302 2.03 26.57 -10.45
C LEU A 302 1.69 28.00 -9.98
N ALA A 303 2.71 28.80 -9.67
CA ALA A 303 2.56 30.22 -9.32
C ALA A 303 1.80 31.00 -10.40
N LYS A 304 2.18 30.83 -11.68
CA LYS A 304 1.46 31.45 -12.81
C LYS A 304 0.03 30.94 -12.94
N ALA A 305 -0.20 29.63 -12.75
CA ALA A 305 -1.53 29.04 -12.82
C ALA A 305 -2.46 29.61 -11.73
N PHE A 306 -1.98 29.72 -10.48
CA PHE A 306 -2.75 30.26 -9.36
C PHE A 306 -3.05 31.75 -9.54
N ALA A 307 -2.06 32.54 -9.97
CA ALA A 307 -2.27 33.95 -10.31
C ALA A 307 -3.31 34.11 -11.43
N SER A 308 -3.24 33.28 -12.48
CA SER A 308 -4.22 33.28 -13.58
C SER A 308 -5.62 32.87 -13.12
N GLN A 309 -5.74 31.86 -12.26
CA GLN A 309 -7.02 31.38 -11.73
C GLN A 309 -7.76 32.45 -10.92
N LYS A 310 -7.02 33.32 -10.21
CA LYS A 310 -7.58 34.46 -9.47
C LYS A 310 -7.65 35.75 -10.27
N GLN A 311 -7.33 35.74 -11.57
CA GLN A 311 -7.30 36.93 -12.45
C GLN A 311 -6.32 38.03 -11.98
N LEU A 312 -5.17 37.62 -11.44
CA LEU A 312 -4.12 38.50 -10.88
C LEU A 312 -2.78 38.39 -11.60
N LEU A 313 -2.70 37.61 -12.68
CA LEU A 313 -1.48 37.44 -13.48
C LEU A 313 -1.00 38.79 -14.03
N GLY A 314 0.28 39.12 -13.81
CA GLY A 314 0.90 40.38 -14.24
C GLY A 314 0.53 41.61 -13.38
N ARG A 315 -0.43 41.49 -12.46
CA ARG A 315 -0.82 42.58 -11.55
C ARG A 315 0.30 42.83 -10.53
N LYS A 316 0.61 44.10 -10.23
CA LYS A 316 1.62 44.42 -9.20
C LYS A 316 1.05 44.08 -7.81
N TRP A 317 1.90 43.56 -6.92
CA TRP A 317 1.46 43.13 -5.59
C TRP A 317 0.86 44.26 -4.74
N ALA A 318 1.34 45.50 -4.94
CA ALA A 318 0.79 46.70 -4.34
C ALA A 318 -0.67 46.97 -4.72
N GLU A 319 -1.13 46.48 -5.87
CA GLU A 319 -2.50 46.64 -6.36
C GLU A 319 -3.42 45.49 -5.90
N VAL A 320 -2.86 44.40 -5.36
CA VAL A 320 -3.62 43.23 -4.90
C VAL A 320 -4.18 43.52 -3.51
N GLY A 321 -5.51 43.69 -3.42
CA GLY A 321 -6.21 44.03 -2.19
C GLY A 321 -6.27 42.87 -1.18
N LYS A 322 -6.60 43.19 0.08
CA LYS A 322 -6.65 42.21 1.18
C LYS A 322 -7.53 40.98 0.88
N LYS A 323 -8.67 41.17 0.23
CA LYS A 323 -9.59 40.08 -0.16
C LYS A 323 -8.93 39.10 -1.14
N ASP A 324 -8.22 39.63 -2.14
CA ASP A 324 -7.53 38.83 -3.15
C ASP A 324 -6.33 38.09 -2.56
N ARG A 325 -5.59 38.75 -1.65
CA ARG A 325 -4.49 38.12 -0.89
C ARG A 325 -5.00 36.96 -0.03
N GLN A 326 -6.12 37.13 0.66
CA GLN A 326 -6.74 36.05 1.45
C GLN A 326 -7.17 34.90 0.53
N ALA A 327 -7.83 35.20 -0.59
CA ALA A 327 -8.25 34.18 -1.53
C ALA A 327 -7.09 33.40 -2.17
N LEU A 328 -5.91 34.04 -2.34
CA LEU A 328 -4.67 33.36 -2.74
C LEU A 328 -4.11 32.51 -1.61
N GLN A 329 -4.07 33.03 -0.37
CA GLN A 329 -3.63 32.27 0.79
C GLN A 329 -4.47 31.01 0.99
N ASP A 330 -5.80 31.12 0.88
CA ASP A 330 -6.72 29.98 0.99
C ASP A 330 -6.51 28.97 -0.15
N LEU A 331 -6.25 29.44 -1.37
CA LEU A 331 -5.91 28.55 -2.51
C LEU A 331 -4.58 27.80 -2.29
N ILE A 332 -3.64 28.40 -1.58
CA ILE A 332 -2.31 27.81 -1.34
C ILE A 332 -2.35 26.85 -0.15
N LEU A 333 -3.05 27.21 0.92
CA LEU A 333 -2.96 26.50 2.21
C LEU A 333 -4.13 25.55 2.47
N ASN A 334 -5.30 25.81 1.88
CA ASN A 334 -6.55 25.11 2.19
C ASN A 334 -7.27 24.68 0.91
N TRP A 335 -6.52 24.21 -0.09
CA TRP A 335 -7.13 23.80 -1.35
C TRP A 335 -7.94 22.52 -1.16
N SER A 336 -9.27 22.65 -1.14
CA SER A 336 -10.20 21.52 -1.11
C SER A 336 -10.63 21.16 -2.52
N VAL A 337 -10.59 19.88 -2.85
CA VAL A 337 -11.06 19.38 -4.15
C VAL A 337 -11.69 18.01 -4.00
N LYS A 338 -12.74 17.74 -4.76
CA LYS A 338 -13.43 16.45 -4.79
C LYS A 338 -12.90 15.57 -5.92
N PRO A 339 -12.22 14.44 -5.62
CA PRO A 339 -11.89 13.46 -6.63
C PRO A 339 -13.16 12.84 -7.23
N ALA A 340 -13.13 12.60 -8.54
CA ALA A 340 -14.19 11.87 -9.23
C ALA A 340 -14.17 10.36 -8.93
N GLY A 341 -12.99 9.83 -8.56
CA GLY A 341 -12.77 8.41 -8.34
C GLY A 341 -11.29 8.05 -8.36
N THR A 342 -10.97 6.79 -8.07
CA THR A 342 -9.61 6.25 -8.23
C THR A 342 -9.35 5.82 -9.67
N LEU A 343 -8.09 5.62 -10.05
CA LEU A 343 -7.74 4.98 -11.33
C LEU A 343 -7.90 3.44 -11.34
N GLY A 344 -8.47 2.86 -10.27
CA GLY A 344 -8.85 1.45 -10.17
C GLY A 344 -7.70 0.45 -10.01
N TRP A 345 -8.05 -0.84 -10.03
CA TRP A 345 -7.15 -1.97 -9.72
C TRP A 345 -5.90 -2.09 -10.60
N LYS A 346 -5.94 -1.57 -11.83
CA LYS A 346 -4.78 -1.55 -12.74
C LYS A 346 -3.69 -0.57 -12.29
N LYS A 347 -4.03 0.37 -11.40
CA LYS A 347 -3.13 1.44 -10.93
C LYS A 347 -2.96 1.48 -9.42
N ALA A 348 -3.77 0.74 -8.66
CA ALA A 348 -3.56 0.55 -7.24
C ALA A 348 -2.32 -0.30 -6.97
N GLU A 349 -1.60 0.02 -5.89
CA GLU A 349 -0.53 -0.86 -5.40
C GLU A 349 -1.10 -1.95 -4.47
N VAL A 350 -2.12 -1.60 -3.69
CA VAL A 350 -2.68 -2.48 -2.65
C VAL A 350 -4.20 -2.43 -2.57
N MET A 351 -4.76 -3.38 -1.84
CA MET A 351 -6.17 -3.50 -1.53
C MET A 351 -6.44 -3.07 -0.08
N LEU A 352 -7.48 -2.25 0.13
CA LEU A 352 -8.15 -2.11 1.43
C LEU A 352 -9.26 -3.14 1.55
N GLY A 353 -9.59 -3.55 2.78
CA GLY A 353 -10.53 -4.64 3.01
C GLY A 353 -9.86 -6.00 2.87
N GLY A 354 -10.66 -7.07 2.79
CA GLY A 354 -10.19 -8.44 2.83
C GLY A 354 -10.92 -9.26 3.90
N VAL A 355 -10.39 -10.43 4.25
CA VAL A 355 -10.95 -11.27 5.32
C VAL A 355 -10.98 -10.47 6.63
N ASP A 356 -12.15 -10.39 7.26
CA ASP A 356 -12.36 -9.63 8.49
C ASP A 356 -11.44 -10.19 9.58
N THR A 357 -10.57 -9.35 10.11
CA THR A 357 -9.58 -9.70 11.14
C THR A 357 -10.22 -10.18 12.45
N LYS A 358 -11.52 -9.95 12.66
CA LYS A 358 -12.27 -10.54 13.79
C LYS A 358 -12.50 -12.03 13.63
N GLU A 359 -12.50 -12.54 12.39
CA GLU A 359 -12.64 -13.97 12.08
C GLU A 359 -11.33 -14.75 12.27
N LEU A 360 -10.23 -14.05 12.52
CA LEU A 360 -8.89 -14.63 12.59
C LEU A 360 -8.30 -14.50 14.01
N ASP A 361 -7.47 -15.47 14.36
CA ASP A 361 -6.63 -15.36 15.54
C ASP A 361 -5.40 -14.49 15.27
N SER A 362 -5.21 -13.42 16.03
CA SER A 362 -4.10 -12.48 15.85
C SER A 362 -2.71 -13.06 16.12
N GLN A 363 -2.62 -14.19 16.83
CA GLN A 363 -1.36 -14.85 17.14
C GLN A 363 -0.95 -15.85 16.06
N THR A 364 -1.91 -16.52 15.41
CA THR A 364 -1.64 -17.63 14.50
C THR A 364 -2.08 -17.37 13.05
N MET A 365 -2.91 -16.36 12.80
CA MET A 365 -3.59 -16.10 11.52
C MET A 365 -4.62 -17.17 11.12
N MET A 366 -4.93 -18.13 12.00
CA MET A 366 -5.92 -19.18 11.78
C MET A 366 -7.34 -18.60 11.87
N SER A 367 -8.26 -19.12 11.08
CA SER A 367 -9.69 -18.90 11.25
C SER A 367 -10.14 -19.34 12.65
N ARG A 368 -10.96 -18.53 13.29
CA ARG A 368 -11.61 -18.88 14.57
C ARG A 368 -12.71 -19.92 14.40
N GLN A 369 -13.27 -20.05 13.20
CA GLN A 369 -14.39 -20.93 12.91
C GLN A 369 -13.92 -22.28 12.33
N HIS A 370 -12.82 -22.26 11.55
CA HIS A 370 -12.34 -23.41 10.80
C HIS A 370 -10.91 -23.77 11.18
N ALA A 371 -10.75 -24.85 11.94
CA ALA A 371 -9.44 -25.33 12.35
C ALA A 371 -8.57 -25.69 11.13
N GLY A 372 -7.30 -25.30 11.18
CA GLY A 372 -6.35 -25.55 10.10
C GLY A 372 -6.50 -24.63 8.89
N LEU A 373 -7.50 -23.75 8.81
CA LEU A 373 -7.60 -22.75 7.72
C LEU A 373 -6.95 -21.42 8.14
N PHE A 374 -6.00 -20.92 7.37
CA PHE A 374 -5.26 -19.69 7.66
C PHE A 374 -5.38 -18.68 6.52
N PHE A 375 -5.28 -17.39 6.85
CA PHE A 375 -5.23 -16.29 5.87
C PHE A 375 -4.08 -15.34 6.20
N ILE A 376 -3.17 -15.11 5.24
CA ILE A 376 -1.97 -14.29 5.45
C ILE A 376 -1.73 -13.30 4.32
N GLY A 377 -0.97 -12.24 4.61
CA GLY A 377 -0.67 -11.19 3.65
C GLY A 377 -1.88 -10.32 3.29
N GLU A 378 -1.91 -9.85 2.04
CA GLU A 378 -2.84 -8.82 1.56
C GLU A 378 -4.31 -9.27 1.46
N CYS A 379 -4.60 -10.57 1.54
CA CYS A 379 -6.01 -11.02 1.52
C CYS A 379 -6.74 -10.74 2.85
N VAL A 380 -6.02 -10.37 3.91
CA VAL A 380 -6.57 -10.00 5.22
C VAL A 380 -6.89 -8.49 5.24
N ASP A 381 -7.90 -8.05 5.99
CA ASP A 381 -8.20 -6.61 6.23
C ASP A 381 -7.10 -5.93 7.07
N VAL A 382 -5.91 -5.83 6.46
CA VAL A 382 -4.70 -5.16 6.96
C VAL A 382 -3.96 -4.58 5.76
N THR A 383 -3.96 -3.26 5.67
CA THR A 383 -3.32 -2.52 4.57
C THR A 383 -2.31 -1.55 5.12
N GLY A 384 -1.04 -1.72 4.75
CA GLY A 384 0.03 -0.81 5.15
C GLY A 384 -0.01 0.49 4.37
N HIS A 385 0.51 1.55 4.99
CA HIS A 385 0.94 2.75 4.30
C HIS A 385 1.95 2.43 3.18
N LEU A 386 2.07 3.33 2.21
CA LEU A 386 3.16 3.32 1.25
C LEU A 386 4.49 3.33 2.00
N GLY A 387 5.48 2.60 1.48
CA GLY A 387 6.84 2.66 2.03
C GLY A 387 7.38 1.34 2.59
N GLY A 388 6.88 0.19 2.13
CA GLY A 388 7.40 -1.14 2.51
C GLY A 388 6.64 -1.84 3.64
N HIS A 389 5.67 -1.16 4.24
CA HIS A 389 4.83 -1.71 5.32
C HIS A 389 4.02 -2.93 4.86
N ASN A 390 3.50 -2.94 3.63
CA ASN A 390 2.72 -4.06 3.10
C ASN A 390 3.55 -5.35 2.96
N PHE A 391 4.81 -5.24 2.53
CA PHE A 391 5.73 -6.39 2.57
C PHE A 391 6.04 -6.78 4.01
N GLN A 392 6.28 -5.82 4.91
CA GLN A 392 6.48 -6.13 6.32
C GLN A 392 5.31 -6.91 6.93
N TRP A 393 4.07 -6.58 6.58
CA TRP A 393 2.89 -7.35 6.98
C TRP A 393 2.89 -8.75 6.36
N ALA A 394 3.24 -8.89 5.09
CA ALA A 394 3.37 -10.19 4.45
C ALA A 394 4.35 -11.10 5.20
N TRP A 395 5.53 -10.59 5.58
CA TRP A 395 6.52 -11.34 6.37
C TRP A 395 6.01 -11.68 7.77
N ALA A 396 5.42 -10.71 8.46
CA ALA A 396 5.01 -10.88 9.85
C ALA A 396 3.82 -11.83 10.02
N SER A 397 2.80 -11.71 9.16
CA SER A 397 1.66 -12.63 9.15
C SER A 397 2.08 -14.05 8.75
N ALA A 398 2.94 -14.17 7.74
CA ALA A 398 3.50 -15.45 7.30
C ALA A 398 4.34 -16.14 8.38
N TYR A 399 5.18 -15.39 9.11
CA TYR A 399 5.94 -15.92 10.24
C TYR A 399 5.01 -16.43 11.34
N ALA A 400 4.00 -15.64 11.71
CA ALA A 400 3.03 -16.02 12.74
C ALA A 400 2.27 -17.31 12.37
N CYS A 401 1.85 -17.43 11.12
CA CYS A 401 1.22 -18.65 10.59
C CYS A 401 2.17 -19.84 10.60
N ALA A 402 3.40 -19.68 10.11
CA ALA A 402 4.37 -20.76 10.05
C ALA A 402 4.73 -21.34 11.44
N GLN A 403 4.73 -20.52 12.48
CA GLN A 403 4.94 -20.97 13.87
C GLN A 403 3.74 -21.75 14.45
N ALA A 404 2.55 -21.59 13.86
CA ALA A 404 1.33 -22.24 14.30
C ALA A 404 1.01 -23.54 13.55
N ILE A 405 1.62 -23.74 12.37
CA ILE A 405 1.60 -24.99 11.60
C ILE A 405 2.47 -26.03 12.31
#